data_AF-A0A7C5U7J6-F1
#
_entry.id   AF-A0A7C5U7J6-F1
#
_cell.length_a   1.000
_cell.length_b   1.000
_cell.length_c   1.000
_cell.angle_alpha   90.00
_cell.angle_beta   90.00
_cell.angle_gamma   90.00
#
_symmetry.space_group_name_H-M   'P 1'
#
loop_
_entity.id
_entity.type
_entity.pdbx_description
1 polymer ?
#
loop_
_entity_poly.entity_id
_entity_poly.type
_entity_poly.pdbx_seq_one_letter_code
_entity_poly.pdbx_strand_id
1 'polypeptide(L)' 'MVVPSIEEITEYNPWLRGEKFDVPSFKRSCYEKIKEEVEKRKFIVAIVGLRRIGKTVLMKQIGNEIEGEKFFFSFDEES' A
#
# COMPACT_ATOMS: atom_id res chain seq x y z
N MET A 1 16.09 -16.61 2.60
CA MET A 1 14.87 -15.83 2.33
C MET A 1 13.71 -16.72 2.75
N VAL A 2 13.02 -16.37 3.83
CA VAL A 2 11.82 -17.10 4.24
C VAL A 2 10.71 -16.66 3.28
N VAL A 3 10.05 -17.63 2.66
CA VAL A 3 8.88 -17.36 1.80
C VAL A 3 7.67 -17.34 2.73
N PRO A 4 6.92 -16.24 2.81
CA PRO A 4 5.77 -16.18 3.70
C PRO A 4 4.68 -17.15 3.24
N SER A 5 3.97 -17.76 4.19
CA SER A 5 2.82 -18.61 3.91
C SER A 5 1.63 -17.77 3.42
N ILE A 6 0.62 -18.43 2.83
CA ILE A 6 -0.60 -17.75 2.38
C ILE A 6 -1.35 -17.17 3.58
N GLU A 7 -1.33 -17.86 4.72
CA GLU A 7 -1.92 -17.41 5.97
C GLU A 7 -1.25 -16.12 6.45
N GLU A 8 0.08 -16.06 6.47
CA GLU A 8 0.84 -14.87 6.87
C GLU A 8 0.51 -13.68 5.94
N ILE A 9 0.51 -13.90 4.62
CA ILE A 9 0.13 -12.86 3.64
C ILE A 9 -1.28 -12.33 3.92
N THR A 10 -2.21 -13.21 4.26
CA THR A 10 -3.61 -12.85 4.53
C THR A 10 -3.75 -12.10 5.85
N GLU A 11 -2.94 -12.42 6.86
CA GLU A 11 -2.92 -11.72 8.14
C GLU A 11 -2.52 -10.25 7.97
N TYR A 12 -1.45 -9.99 7.22
CA TYR A 12 -0.88 -8.65 7.03
C TYR A 12 -1.54 -7.81 5.92
N ASN A 13 -2.48 -8.37 5.16
CA ASN A 13 -3.17 -7.68 4.08
C ASN A 13 -4.70 -7.63 4.32
N PRO A 14 -5.20 -6.60 5.03
CA PRO A 14 -6.63 -6.40 5.28
C PRO A 14 -7.50 -6.37 4.01
N TRP A 15 -6.95 -5.96 2.87
CA TRP A 15 -7.71 -5.91 1.61
C TRP A 15 -8.21 -7.30 1.17
N LEU A 16 -7.50 -8.37 1.49
CA LEU A 16 -7.93 -9.74 1.17
C LEU A 16 -9.15 -10.18 1.99
N ARG A 17 -9.44 -9.50 3.10
CA ARG A 17 -10.62 -9.71 3.95
C ARG A 17 -11.74 -8.71 3.66
N GLY A 18 -11.58 -7.85 2.65
CA GLY A 18 -12.51 -6.75 2.37
C GLY A 18 -12.41 -5.57 3.34
N GLU A 19 -11.38 -5.57 4.19
CA GLU A 19 -11.10 -4.50 5.15
C GLU A 19 -10.20 -3.43 4.53
N LYS A 20 -10.05 -2.30 5.24
CA LYS A 20 -9.13 -1.22 4.86
C LYS A 20 -8.00 -1.14 5.88
N PHE A 21 -6.81 -0.75 5.43
CA PHE A 21 -5.75 -0.38 6.37
C PHE A 21 -6.18 0.84 7.18
N ASP A 22 -5.87 0.83 8.47
CA ASP A 22 -5.97 2.04 9.30
C ASP A 22 -4.88 3.05 8.88
N VAL A 23 -5.33 4.20 8.40
CA VAL A 23 -4.50 5.26 7.84
C VAL A 23 -5.11 6.61 8.20
N PRO A 24 -4.29 7.66 8.38
CA PRO A 24 -4.81 8.98 8.69
C PRO A 24 -5.72 9.52 7.59
N SER A 25 -6.65 10.39 7.96
CA SER A 25 -7.57 11.05 7.02
C SER A 25 -6.88 12.13 6.17
N PHE A 26 -5.83 12.78 6.70
CA PHE A 26 -5.11 13.81 5.95
C PHE A 26 -4.32 13.19 4.79
N LYS A 27 -4.29 13.91 3.66
CA LYS A 27 -3.57 13.52 2.45
C LYS A 27 -2.41 14.47 2.20
N ARG A 28 -1.36 13.94 1.56
CA ARG A 28 -0.18 14.74 1.16
C ARG A 28 -0.48 15.51 -0.11
N SER A 29 0.24 16.59 -0.36
CA SER A 29 0.09 17.37 -1.60
C SER A 29 0.33 16.56 -2.88
N CYS A 30 1.14 15.50 -2.83
CA CYS A 30 1.39 14.61 -3.96
C CYS A 30 0.37 13.47 -4.12
N TYR A 31 -0.60 13.34 -3.21
CA TYR A 31 -1.53 12.22 -3.16
C TYR A 31 -2.32 12.04 -4.47
N GLU A 32 -3.05 13.08 -4.88
CA GLU A 32 -3.94 13.04 -6.06
C GLU A 32 -3.16 12.72 -7.33
N LYS A 33 -1.97 13.34 -7.48
CA LYS A 33 -1.11 13.09 -8.64
C LYS A 33 -0.67 11.62 -8.71
N ILE A 34 -0.32 11.01 -7.58
CA ILE A 34 0.10 9.61 -7.56
C ILE A 34 -1.10 8.69 -7.79
N LYS A 35 -2.25 8.98 -7.19
CA LYS A 35 -3.49 8.22 -7.42
C LYS A 35 -3.87 8.23 -8.91
N GLU A 36 -3.85 9.39 -9.54
CA GLU A 36 -4.10 9.54 -10.97
C GLU A 36 -3.13 8.71 -11.82
N GLU A 37 -1.83 8.73 -11.49
CA GLU A 37 -0.82 7.95 -12.19
C GLU A 37 -1.02 6.44 -12.03
N VAL A 38 -1.43 5.98 -10.84
CA VAL A 38 -1.75 4.57 -10.55
C VAL A 38 -3.01 4.10 -11.29
N GLU A 39 -4.06 4.93 -11.34
CA GLU A 39 -5.33 4.57 -11.97
C GLU A 39 -5.27 4.63 -13.50
N LYS A 40 -4.57 5.63 -14.07
CA LYS A 40 -4.53 5.84 -15.52
C LYS A 40 -3.54 4.96 -16.25
N ARG A 41 -2.47 4.50 -15.58
CA ARG A 41 -1.33 3.88 -16.27
C ARG A 41 -1.08 2.45 -15.79
N LYS A 42 -0.83 1.55 -16.73
CA LYS A 42 -0.44 0.14 -16.48
C LYS A 42 1.07 -0.02 -16.24
N PHE A 43 1.71 0.93 -15.56
CA PHE A 43 3.14 0.89 -15.26
C PHE A 43 3.39 0.80 -13.77
N ILE A 44 4.58 0.33 -13.41
CA ILE A 44 5.01 0.26 -12.01
C ILE A 44 5.34 1.68 -11.52
N VAL A 45 4.69 2.11 -10.43
CA VAL A 45 4.98 3.38 -9.76
C VAL A 45 5.91 3.12 -8.57
N ALA A 46 7.09 3.73 -8.58
CA ALA A 46 8.05 3.66 -7.48
C ALA A 46 8.03 4.95 -6.64
N ILE A 47 7.75 4.83 -5.33
CA ILE A 47 7.79 5.96 -4.39
C ILE A 47 9.12 5.91 -3.60
N VAL A 48 10.03 6.83 -3.88
CA VAL A 48 11.37 6.90 -3.26
C VAL A 48 11.50 8.08 -2.29
N GLY A 49 12.37 7.95 -1.29
CA GLY A 49 12.65 9.01 -0.32
C GLY A 49 13.17 8.47 1.02
N LEU A 50 13.46 9.36 1.96
CA LEU A 50 14.03 9.04 3.28
C LEU A 50 13.17 8.05 4.10
N ARG A 51 13.78 7.32 5.05
CA ARG A 51 13.06 6.41 5.96
C ARG A 51 12.10 7.22 6.84
N ARG A 52 10.98 6.61 7.24
CA ARG A 52 9.95 7.18 8.15
C ARG A 52 9.22 8.43 7.65
N ILE A 53 9.29 8.75 6.35
CA ILE A 53 8.48 9.84 5.79
C ILE A 53 7.04 9.41 5.44
N GLY A 54 6.55 8.24 5.84
CA GLY A 54 5.17 7.82 5.54
C GLY A 54 4.91 7.40 4.08
N LYS A 55 5.92 6.86 3.37
CA LYS A 55 5.73 6.29 2.02
C LYS A 55 4.73 5.12 2.03
N THR A 56 4.87 4.21 2.98
CA THR A 56 3.95 3.07 3.15
C THR A 56 2.54 3.52 3.51
N VAL A 57 2.40 4.57 4.33
CA VAL A 57 1.09 5.17 4.64
C VAL A 57 0.42 5.69 3.38
N LEU A 58 1.17 6.40 2.52
CA LEU A 58 0.68 6.90 1.25
C LEU A 58 0.22 5.77 0.32
N MET A 59 0.99 4.67 0.21
CA MET A 59 0.59 3.50 -0.57
C MET A 59 -0.71 2.87 -0.04
N LYS A 60 -0.84 2.70 1.27
CA LYS A 60 -2.05 2.14 1.91
C LYS A 60 -3.25 3.06 1.72
N GLN A 61 -3.07 4.38 1.80
CA GLN A 61 -4.13 5.36 1.54
C GLN A 61 -4.67 5.27 0.12
N ILE A 62 -3.78 5.19 -0.89
CA ILE A 62 -4.17 5.03 -2.29
C ILE A 62 -4.86 3.67 -2.48
N GLY A 63 -4.26 2.60 -1.97
CA GLY A 63 -4.82 1.26 -2.05
C GLY A 63 -6.21 1.13 -1.42
N ASN A 64 -6.51 1.87 -0.34
CA ASN A 64 -7.85 1.91 0.26
C ASN A 64 -8.93 2.55 -0.65
N GLU A 65 -8.54 3.32 -1.67
CA GLU A 65 -9.46 4.07 -2.54
C GLU A 65 -9.58 3.54 -3.96
N ILE A 66 -8.53 2.91 -4.50
CA ILE A 66 -8.61 2.29 -5.83
C ILE A 66 -9.57 1.10 -5.80
N GLU A 67 -10.22 0.79 -6.93
CA GLU A 67 -11.10 -0.39 -7.05
C GLU A 67 -10.33 -1.60 -7.62
N GLY A 68 -10.92 -2.80 -7.47
CA GLY A 68 -10.36 -4.05 -8.00
C GLY A 68 -9.53 -4.85 -6.99
N GLU A 69 -8.88 -5.91 -7.49
CA GLU A 69 -8.04 -6.80 -6.71
C GLU A 69 -6.77 -6.11 -6.24
N LYS A 70 -6.44 -6.28 -4.95
CA LYS A 70 -5.31 -5.58 -4.31
C LYS A 70 -4.46 -6.58 -3.55
N PHE A 71 -3.16 -6.44 -3.73
CA PHE A 71 -2.17 -7.25 -3.04
C PHE A 71 -1.16 -6.34 -2.36
N PHE A 72 -1.00 -6.50 -1.05
CA PHE A 72 0.02 -5.84 -0.26
C PHE A 72 0.96 -6.89 0.33
N PHE A 73 2.26 -6.62 0.22
CA PHE A 73 3.30 -7.38 0.91
C PHE A 73 4.37 -6.42 1.40
N SER A 74 5.02 -6.80 2.50
CA SER A 74 6.16 -6.09 3.08
C SER A 74 7.21 -7.11 3.49
N PHE A 75 8.48 -6.78 3.28
CA PHE A 75 9.61 -7.59 3.75
C PHE A 75 10.20 -7.05 5.06
N ASP A 76 9.65 -5.97 5.62
CA ASP A 76 10.05 -5.51 6.95
C ASP A 76 9.56 -6.55 7.98
N GLU A 77 10.48 -7.37 8.49
CA GLU A 77 10.27 -8.21 9.67
C GLU A 77 10.02 -7.29 10.87
N GLU A 78 8.95 -7.53 11.64
CA GLU A 78 8.77 -6.86 12.94
C GLU A 78 9.99 -7.21 13.81
N SER A 79 10.84 -6.21 14.05
CA SER A 79 12.04 -6.31 14.88
C SER A 79 11.70 -6.21 16.36
#